data_AF-A0A6G1S7U3-F1
#
_entry.id   AF-A0A6G1S7U3-F1
#
_cell.length_a   1.000
_cell.length_b   1.000
_cell.length_c   1.000
_cell.angle_alpha   90.00
_cell.angle_beta   90.00
_cell.angle_gamma   90.00
#
_symmetry.space_group_name_H-M   'P 1'
#
loop_
_entity.id
_entity.type
_entity.pdbx_description
1 polymer ?
#
loop_
_entity_poly.entity_id
_entity_poly.type
_entity_poly.pdbx_seq_one_letter_code
_entity_poly.pdbx_strand_id
1 'polypeptide(L)'
;AWLTPDTPEVTITVDAEQDDWVVINPGQSLYYRVHYDDGNHQLLMNAILTKQDELPAAVRSQLTSDTLALAATGRLTWDMPIKALDVLKKETEASVWITGTRSISVLQDALANTDVYPSFKMLLNDWTSEAFKAMGLQVRPDDTHDVR
;
A
#
# COMPACT_ATOMS: atom_id res chain seq x y z
N ALA A 1 -7.84 -22.67 -4.20
CA ALA A 1 -7.55 -23.68 -3.17
C ALA A 1 -6.21 -23.35 -2.53
N TRP A 2 -6.02 -23.65 -1.25
CA TRP A 2 -4.73 -23.43 -0.59
C TRP A 2 -3.68 -24.39 -1.14
N LEU A 3 -2.43 -23.91 -1.28
CA LEU A 3 -1.28 -24.76 -1.55
C LEU A 3 -1.03 -25.66 -0.33
N THR A 4 -0.70 -26.92 -0.58
CA THR A 4 -0.37 -27.89 0.47
C THR A 4 1.12 -28.21 0.42
N PRO A 5 1.71 -28.84 1.45
CA PRO A 5 3.08 -29.32 1.36
C PRO A 5 3.31 -30.27 0.17
N ASP A 6 2.28 -31.04 -0.22
CA ASP A 6 2.34 -31.98 -1.35
C ASP A 6 2.15 -31.29 -2.72
N THR A 7 1.55 -30.09 -2.74
CA THR A 7 1.38 -29.26 -3.93
C THR A 7 1.75 -27.82 -3.58
N PRO A 8 3.07 -27.52 -3.47
CA PRO A 8 3.57 -26.24 -2.99
C PRO A 8 3.51 -25.14 -4.06
N GLU A 9 3.16 -25.49 -5.30
CA GLU A 9 3.09 -24.56 -6.43
C GLU A 9 1.90 -24.89 -7.34
N VAL A 10 1.42 -23.86 -8.03
CA VAL A 10 0.41 -23.98 -9.06
C VAL A 10 0.75 -23.00 -10.18
N THR A 11 0.58 -23.42 -11.43
CA THR A 11 0.69 -22.52 -12.59
C THR A 11 -0.71 -22.09 -13.00
N ILE A 12 -0.91 -20.78 -13.14
CA ILE A 12 -2.15 -20.18 -13.61
C ILE A 12 -1.82 -19.41 -14.88
N THR A 13 -2.47 -19.75 -15.99
CA THR A 13 -2.39 -18.96 -17.22
C THR A 13 -3.34 -17.77 -17.10
N VAL A 14 -2.80 -16.58 -17.30
CA VAL A 14 -3.58 -15.32 -17.36
C VAL A 14 -3.49 -14.76 -18.78
N ASP A 15 -4.56 -14.13 -19.23
CA ASP A 15 -4.59 -13.37 -20.47
C ASP A 15 -4.14 -11.94 -20.15
N ALA A 16 -2.83 -11.71 -20.22
CA ALA A 16 -2.17 -10.46 -19.88
C ALA A 16 -0.95 -10.23 -20.78
N GLU A 17 -0.75 -9.00 -21.21
CA GLU A 17 0.47 -8.60 -21.92
C GLU A 17 1.60 -8.29 -20.94
N GLN A 18 2.83 -8.10 -21.45
CA GLN A 18 4.00 -7.87 -20.62
C GLN A 18 3.93 -6.56 -19.80
N ASP A 19 3.18 -5.58 -20.28
CA ASP A 19 3.01 -4.27 -19.63
C ASP A 19 1.76 -4.21 -18.74
N ASP A 20 0.98 -5.30 -18.66
CA ASP A 20 -0.16 -5.42 -17.76
C ASP A 20 0.29 -5.84 -16.36
N TRP A 21 -0.40 -5.33 -15.33
CA TRP A 21 -0.19 -5.79 -13.96
C TRP A 21 -1.20 -6.89 -13.57
N VAL A 22 -0.72 -7.85 -12.80
CA VAL A 22 -1.54 -8.92 -12.21
C VAL A 22 -1.62 -8.71 -10.71
N VAL A 23 -2.85 -8.66 -10.19
CA VAL A 23 -3.11 -8.63 -8.75
C VAL A 23 -3.54 -10.02 -8.30
N ILE A 24 -2.80 -10.60 -7.36
CA ILE A 24 -3.18 -11.85 -6.70
C ILE A 24 -3.91 -11.52 -5.40
N ASN A 25 -4.90 -12.35 -5.05
CA ASN A 25 -5.74 -12.17 -3.86
C ASN A 25 -6.41 -10.78 -3.79
N PRO A 26 -7.03 -10.27 -4.87
CA PRO A 26 -7.54 -8.90 -4.90
C PRO A 26 -8.51 -8.63 -3.74
N GLY A 27 -8.26 -7.55 -3.01
CA GLY A 27 -9.03 -7.15 -1.84
C GLY A 27 -8.78 -8.01 -0.60
N GLN A 28 -7.68 -8.79 -0.59
CA GLN A 28 -7.25 -9.60 0.54
C GLN A 28 -8.33 -10.60 1.03
N SER A 29 -9.05 -11.21 0.09
CA SER A 29 -10.15 -12.13 0.38
C SER A 29 -9.69 -13.44 1.06
N LEU A 30 -8.41 -13.79 0.91
CA LEU A 30 -7.79 -14.96 1.50
C LEU A 30 -6.66 -14.55 2.47
N TYR A 31 -6.38 -15.42 3.45
CA TYR A 31 -5.49 -15.12 4.58
C TYR A 31 -3.98 -15.30 4.26
N TYR A 32 -3.50 -14.67 3.19
CA TYR A 32 -2.08 -14.68 2.84
C TYR A 32 -1.65 -13.35 2.21
N ARG A 33 -0.36 -13.06 2.32
CA ARG A 33 0.29 -11.91 1.67
C ARG A 33 0.87 -12.32 0.34
N VAL A 34 0.95 -11.39 -0.59
CA VAL A 34 1.52 -11.65 -1.92
C VAL A 34 2.87 -10.94 -2.05
N HIS A 35 3.88 -11.70 -2.48
CA HIS A 35 5.16 -11.17 -2.91
C HIS A 35 5.25 -11.35 -4.44
N TYR A 36 5.40 -10.25 -5.15
CA TYR A 36 5.49 -10.23 -6.61
C TYR A 36 6.97 -10.22 -7.04
N ASP A 37 7.24 -10.64 -8.27
CA ASP A 37 8.52 -10.33 -8.91
C ASP A 37 8.66 -8.82 -9.16
N ASP A 38 9.90 -8.36 -9.34
CA ASP A 38 10.22 -6.93 -9.49
C ASP A 38 9.45 -6.26 -10.65
N GLY A 39 9.20 -6.98 -11.74
CA GLY A 39 8.52 -6.45 -12.92
C GLY A 39 7.06 -6.12 -12.61
N ASN A 40 6.31 -7.12 -12.17
CA ASN A 40 4.91 -6.92 -11.80
C ASN A 40 4.75 -5.97 -10.61
N HIS A 41 5.68 -6.00 -9.65
CA HIS A 41 5.63 -5.10 -8.50
C HIS A 41 5.81 -3.63 -8.92
N GLN A 42 6.73 -3.33 -9.84
CA GLN A 42 6.89 -1.98 -10.38
C GLN A 42 5.66 -1.50 -11.13
N LEU A 43 5.02 -2.36 -11.95
CA LEU A 43 3.78 -2.04 -12.64
C LEU A 43 2.67 -1.70 -11.63
N LEU A 44 2.51 -2.51 -10.59
CA LEU A 44 1.54 -2.27 -9.51
C LEU A 44 1.83 -0.98 -8.74
N MET A 45 3.08 -0.71 -8.39
CA MET A 45 3.47 0.53 -7.69
C MET A 45 3.23 1.76 -8.57
N ASN A 46 3.39 1.66 -9.88
CA ASN A 46 3.00 2.73 -10.79
C ASN A 46 1.47 2.89 -10.87
N ALA A 47 0.73 1.78 -10.94
CA ALA A 47 -0.73 1.79 -11.04
C ALA A 47 -1.40 2.38 -9.80
N ILE A 48 -0.94 2.09 -8.57
CA ILE A 48 -1.51 2.70 -7.35
C ILE A 48 -1.30 4.22 -7.28
N LEU A 49 -0.34 4.78 -8.02
CA LEU A 49 -0.04 6.21 -8.04
C LEU A 49 -0.72 6.95 -9.19
N THR A 50 -0.90 6.27 -10.33
CA THR A 50 -1.33 6.90 -11.59
C THR A 50 -2.72 6.49 -12.04
N LYS A 51 -3.23 5.36 -11.55
CA LYS A 51 -4.48 4.72 -11.96
C LYS A 51 -5.34 4.32 -10.76
N GLN A 52 -5.44 5.22 -9.77
CA GLN A 52 -6.21 4.95 -8.55
C GLN A 52 -7.66 4.56 -8.87
N ASP A 53 -8.30 5.20 -9.85
CA ASP A 53 -9.68 4.91 -10.24
C ASP A 53 -9.87 3.50 -10.85
N GLU A 54 -8.80 2.89 -11.37
CA GLU A 54 -8.81 1.52 -11.91
C GLU A 54 -8.56 0.46 -10.82
N LEU A 55 -7.99 0.85 -9.68
CA LEU A 55 -7.67 -0.04 -8.57
C LEU A 55 -8.59 0.21 -7.37
N PRO A 56 -9.47 -0.73 -7.02
CA PRO A 56 -10.34 -0.60 -5.85
C PRO A 56 -9.54 -0.33 -4.56
N ALA A 57 -10.12 0.44 -3.64
CA ALA A 57 -9.50 0.79 -2.36
C ALA A 57 -8.93 -0.42 -1.60
N ALA A 58 -9.64 -1.55 -1.64
CA ALA A 58 -9.21 -2.80 -1.00
C ALA A 58 -7.91 -3.35 -1.62
N VAL A 59 -7.74 -3.24 -2.94
CA VAL A 59 -6.51 -3.63 -3.64
C VAL A 59 -5.37 -2.66 -3.31
N ARG A 60 -5.62 -1.34 -3.34
CA ARG A 60 -4.60 -0.34 -2.96
C ARG A 60 -4.12 -0.54 -1.51
N SER A 61 -5.05 -0.83 -0.60
CA SER A 61 -4.77 -1.17 0.80
C SER A 61 -3.92 -2.43 0.91
N GLN A 62 -4.31 -3.51 0.22
CA GLN A 62 -3.57 -4.76 0.20
C GLN A 62 -2.13 -4.55 -0.29
N LEU A 63 -1.95 -3.90 -1.45
CA LEU A 63 -0.63 -3.68 -2.04
C LEU A 63 0.29 -2.87 -1.13
N THR A 64 -0.25 -1.83 -0.50
CA THR A 64 0.47 -1.00 0.49
C THR A 64 0.87 -1.84 1.71
N SER A 65 -0.09 -2.60 2.28
CA SER A 65 0.12 -3.47 3.45
C SER A 65 1.16 -4.55 3.20
N ASP A 66 1.08 -5.25 2.06
CA ASP A 66 1.96 -6.36 1.73
C ASP A 66 3.39 -5.87 1.46
N THR A 67 3.54 -4.80 0.67
CA THR A 67 4.85 -4.21 0.37
C THR A 67 5.59 -3.82 1.67
N LEU A 68 4.90 -3.17 2.60
CA LEU A 68 5.48 -2.73 3.87
C LEU A 68 5.78 -3.91 4.81
N ALA A 69 4.90 -4.90 4.90
CA ALA A 69 5.15 -6.09 5.71
C ALA A 69 6.33 -6.92 5.18
N LEU A 70 6.48 -7.02 3.86
CA LEU A 70 7.60 -7.72 3.24
C LEU A 70 8.94 -7.00 3.52
N ALA A 71 8.98 -5.67 3.43
CA ALA A 71 10.18 -4.91 3.80
C ALA A 71 10.51 -4.97 5.28
N ALA A 72 9.50 -4.90 6.16
CA ALA A 72 9.69 -5.07 7.60
C ALA A 72 10.30 -6.42 7.98
N THR A 73 10.16 -7.43 7.12
CA THR A 73 10.74 -8.77 7.32
C THR A 73 11.99 -9.02 6.47
N GLY A 74 12.55 -7.99 5.82
CA GLY A 74 13.77 -8.07 5.01
C GLY A 74 13.60 -8.77 3.66
N ARG A 75 12.36 -8.97 3.20
CA ARG A 75 12.06 -9.58 1.89
C ARG A 75 12.06 -8.57 0.74
N LEU A 76 11.95 -7.28 1.07
CA LEU A 76 12.06 -6.17 0.13
C LEU A 76 12.99 -5.10 0.68
N THR A 77 13.63 -4.36 -0.21
CA THR A 77 14.36 -3.13 0.12
C THR A 77 13.40 -1.98 0.40
N TRP A 78 13.80 -1.04 1.26
CA TRP A 78 12.91 0.02 1.75
C TRP A 78 12.60 1.14 0.76
N ASP A 79 13.31 1.22 -0.36
CA ASP A 79 13.03 2.16 -1.45
C ASP A 79 11.61 1.98 -2.01
N MET A 80 11.18 0.74 -2.19
CA MET A 80 9.88 0.43 -2.78
C MET A 80 8.69 0.67 -1.82
N PRO A 81 8.71 0.23 -0.55
CA PRO A 81 7.68 0.55 0.43
C PRO A 81 7.55 2.04 0.74
N ILE A 82 8.66 2.79 0.80
CA ILE A 82 8.60 4.25 0.99
C ILE A 82 7.91 4.89 -0.21
N LYS A 83 8.21 4.44 -1.44
CA LYS A 83 7.51 4.90 -2.65
C LYS A 83 6.03 4.49 -2.66
N ALA A 84 5.69 3.32 -2.14
CA ALA A 84 4.30 2.87 -2.06
C ALA A 84 3.43 3.81 -1.21
N LEU A 85 4.00 4.44 -0.18
CA LEU A 85 3.31 5.43 0.66
C LEU A 85 2.94 6.72 -0.10
N ASP A 86 3.50 6.97 -1.29
CA ASP A 86 3.06 8.08 -2.14
C ASP A 86 1.59 7.94 -2.59
N VAL A 87 0.98 6.75 -2.46
CA VAL A 87 -0.46 6.56 -2.68
C VAL A 87 -1.30 7.53 -1.85
N LEU A 88 -0.84 7.85 -0.63
CA LEU A 88 -1.53 8.72 0.32
C LEU A 88 -1.67 10.16 -0.17
N LYS A 89 -0.79 10.62 -1.06
CA LYS A 89 -0.80 12.00 -1.58
C LYS A 89 -2.10 12.37 -2.29
N LYS A 90 -2.83 11.38 -2.83
CA LYS A 90 -4.07 11.57 -3.58
C LYS A 90 -5.22 10.69 -3.06
N GLU A 91 -5.00 9.99 -1.96
CA GLU A 91 -5.95 9.00 -1.45
C GLU A 91 -7.08 9.65 -0.66
N THR A 92 -8.29 9.16 -0.88
CA THR A 92 -9.52 9.63 -0.21
C THR A 92 -10.20 8.52 0.60
N GLU A 93 -9.86 7.26 0.34
CA GLU A 93 -10.50 6.10 0.96
C GLU A 93 -9.89 5.79 2.33
N ALA A 94 -10.73 5.69 3.37
CA ALA A 94 -10.22 5.56 4.74
C ALA A 94 -9.47 4.23 4.98
N SER A 95 -9.89 3.14 4.31
CA SER A 95 -9.21 1.83 4.39
C SER A 95 -7.72 1.89 4.01
N VAL A 96 -7.41 2.66 2.96
CA VAL A 96 -6.02 2.87 2.50
C VAL A 96 -5.27 3.76 3.48
N TRP A 97 -5.91 4.83 3.97
CA TRP A 97 -5.36 5.68 5.03
C TRP A 97 -5.04 4.92 6.31
N ILE A 98 -5.91 4.02 6.77
CA ILE A 98 -5.68 3.17 7.95
C ILE A 98 -4.43 2.31 7.73
N THR A 99 -4.27 1.74 6.53
CA THR A 99 -3.09 0.93 6.20
C THR A 99 -1.81 1.77 6.13
N GLY A 100 -1.87 2.91 5.45
CA GLY A 100 -0.73 3.80 5.30
C GLY A 100 -0.27 4.39 6.64
N THR A 101 -1.20 4.86 7.47
CA THR A 101 -0.88 5.43 8.80
C THR A 101 -0.24 4.40 9.74
N ARG A 102 -0.74 3.16 9.77
CA ARG A 102 -0.08 2.06 10.52
C ARG A 102 1.38 1.90 10.10
N SER A 103 1.64 2.01 8.80
CA SER A 103 2.98 1.83 8.24
C SER A 103 3.89 3.04 8.50
N ILE A 104 3.33 4.24 8.43
CA ILE A 104 3.99 5.48 8.87
C ILE A 104 4.39 5.38 10.34
N SER A 105 3.54 4.85 11.22
CA SER A 105 3.90 4.68 12.64
C SER A 105 5.12 3.77 12.83
N VAL A 106 5.21 2.67 12.08
CA VAL A 106 6.39 1.77 12.12
C VAL A 106 7.66 2.52 11.69
N LEU A 107 7.58 3.31 10.61
CA LEU A 107 8.70 4.14 10.16
C LEU A 107 9.06 5.22 11.18
N GLN A 108 8.07 5.86 11.78
CA GLN A 108 8.28 6.89 12.79
C GLN A 108 9.03 6.32 14.00
N ASP A 109 8.59 5.17 14.51
CA ASP A 109 9.24 4.51 15.65
C ASP A 109 10.67 4.09 15.31
N ALA A 110 10.89 3.54 14.11
CA ALA A 110 12.22 3.12 13.66
C ALA A 110 13.19 4.30 13.45
N LEU A 111 12.68 5.47 13.04
CA LEU A 111 13.50 6.60 12.62
C LEU A 111 13.62 7.71 13.69
N ALA A 112 12.81 7.69 14.75
CA ALA A 112 12.68 8.79 15.72
C ALA A 112 14.01 9.32 16.30
N ASN A 113 14.98 8.44 16.51
CA ASN A 113 16.28 8.77 17.13
C ASN A 113 17.45 8.68 16.14
N THR A 114 17.19 8.95 14.86
CA THR A 114 18.19 8.89 13.79
C THR A 114 18.39 10.24 13.13
N ASP A 115 19.55 10.45 12.52
CA ASP A 115 19.86 11.70 11.80
C ASP A 115 18.98 11.91 10.56
N VAL A 116 18.29 10.87 10.08
CA VAL A 116 17.37 10.94 8.93
C VAL A 116 15.94 11.30 9.32
N TYR A 117 15.61 11.41 10.62
CA TYR A 117 14.28 11.78 11.08
C TYR A 117 13.74 13.09 10.51
N PRO A 118 14.56 14.17 10.34
CA PRO A 118 14.10 15.38 9.68
C PRO A 118 13.62 15.13 8.23
N SER A 119 14.33 14.30 7.46
CA SER A 119 13.93 13.92 6.10
C SER A 119 12.64 13.09 6.11
N PHE A 120 12.47 12.19 7.07
CA PHE A 120 11.22 11.46 7.25
C PHE A 120 10.04 12.42 7.54
N LYS A 121 10.22 13.44 8.37
CA LYS A 121 9.16 14.45 8.61
C LYS A 121 8.77 15.21 7.34
N MET A 122 9.72 15.45 6.42
CA MET A 122 9.40 16.05 5.12
C MET A 122 8.52 15.13 4.28
N LEU A 123 8.83 13.83 4.23
CA LEU A 123 7.99 12.83 3.56
C LEU A 123 6.61 12.70 4.21
N LEU A 124 6.55 12.66 5.54
CA LEU A 124 5.28 12.61 6.28
C LEU A 124 4.39 13.81 5.94
N ASN A 125 4.97 15.01 5.89
CA ASN A 125 4.25 16.21 5.48
C ASN A 125 3.77 16.11 4.01
N ASP A 126 4.62 15.62 3.12
CA ASP A 126 4.28 15.43 1.70
C ASP A 126 3.11 14.45 1.52
N TRP A 127 3.14 13.30 2.21
CA TRP A 127 2.06 12.30 2.16
C TRP A 127 0.73 12.80 2.73
N THR A 128 0.74 13.68 3.73
CA THR A 128 -0.46 14.04 4.49
C THR A 128 -1.04 15.41 4.17
N SER A 129 -0.28 16.30 3.52
CA SER A 129 -0.65 17.70 3.37
C SER A 129 -1.95 17.93 2.59
N GLU A 130 -2.19 17.20 1.51
CA GLU A 130 -3.40 17.35 0.69
C GLU A 130 -4.65 16.86 1.44
N ALA A 131 -4.59 15.70 2.09
CA ALA A 131 -5.69 15.21 2.92
C ALA A 131 -5.99 16.17 4.09
N PHE A 132 -4.95 16.71 4.73
CA PHE A 132 -5.13 17.69 5.80
C PHE A 132 -5.83 18.97 5.31
N LYS A 133 -5.44 19.49 4.13
CA LYS A 133 -6.11 20.66 3.52
C LYS A 133 -7.57 20.36 3.19
N ALA A 134 -7.88 19.16 2.71
CA ALA A 134 -9.22 18.76 2.31
C ALA A 134 -10.16 18.55 3.51
N MET A 135 -9.70 17.88 4.56
CA MET A 135 -10.51 17.50 5.72
C MET A 135 -10.54 18.61 6.79
N GLY A 136 -9.37 19.17 7.12
CA GLY A 136 -9.20 20.06 8.26
C GLY A 136 -9.32 19.34 9.60
N LEU A 137 -9.55 20.10 10.68
CA LEU A 137 -9.62 19.59 12.06
C LEU A 137 -11.06 19.49 12.61
N GLN A 138 -12.04 19.87 11.81
CA GLN A 138 -13.44 19.97 12.24
C GLN A 138 -14.26 18.88 11.55
N VAL A 139 -15.01 18.11 12.34
CA VAL A 139 -15.99 17.14 11.82
C VAL A 139 -17.15 17.90 11.20
N ARG A 140 -17.54 17.52 9.98
CA ARG A 140 -18.62 18.14 9.24
C ARG A 140 -19.92 17.33 9.39
N PRO A 141 -21.10 17.97 9.30
CA PRO A 141 -22.37 17.26 9.40
C PRO A 141 -22.61 16.22 8.30
N ASP A 142 -21.95 16.37 7.15
CA ASP A 142 -22.01 15.48 5.99
C ASP A 142 -20.89 14.42 5.97
N ASP A 143 -19.99 14.42 6.97
CA ASP A 143 -18.98 13.37 7.09
C ASP A 143 -19.66 12.02 7.30
N THR A 144 -19.40 11.09 6.40
CA THR A 144 -19.91 9.72 6.51
C THR A 144 -19.09 8.95 7.53
N HIS A 145 -19.74 8.12 8.35
CA HIS A 145 -19.03 7.07 9.07
C HIS A 145 -18.61 5.99 8.07
N ASP A 146 -17.31 5.69 8.02
CA ASP A 146 -16.83 4.49 7.32
C ASP A 146 -17.18 3.27 8.18
N VAL A 147 -18.44 2.85 8.10
CA VAL A 147 -18.96 1.59 8.67
C VAL A 147 -18.82 0.51 7.62
N ARG A 148 -17.65 -0.13 7.55
CA ARG A 148 -17.46 -1.39 6.86
C ARG A 148 -16.78 -2.39 7.78
#